data_AF-A0AAD0HVP7-F1
#
_entry.id   AF-A0AAD0HVP7-F1
#
_cell.length_a   1.000
_cell.length_b   1.000
_cell.length_c   1.000
_cell.angle_alpha   90.00
_cell.angle_beta   90.00
_cell.angle_gamma   90.00
#
_symmetry.space_group_name_H-M   'P 1'
#
loop_
_entity.id
_entity.type
_entity.pdbx_description
1 polymer ?
#
loop_
_entity_poly.entity_id
_entity_poly.type
_entity_poly.pdbx_seq_one_letter_code
_entity_poly.pdbx_strand_id
1 'polypeptide(L)'
;MKIKIKLESLENILNLSNSFCTIPIIMDKSMMFGAYGVDLNMSEYIWYQLPEECKNKIYNYKEHTIKAMIITLTNISAYSVSLSEHEKFKEPITMEEFYEDFSENKKIERFLCECDFPYSNMSVYFQNLGEIYAEFELEDWVCYEKETKEEWKIKERDRRKIREIIKEALLERIEEKQSNFEDSLKYWVKVVELTEEKIKEIFLKFPTVLHRGGFRLLLELKYMMSIIENSEKFKLTIPENVKNEIGYWLTDMQGEIRTEEEKNLFKEIRDKLKLKKIYQD
;
A
#
# COMPACT_ATOMS: atom_id res chain seq x y z
N MET A 1 -16.28 -22.03 -5.74
CA MET A 1 -16.53 -21.91 -7.20
C MET A 1 -16.57 -20.44 -7.52
N LYS A 2 -15.64 -19.99 -8.36
CA LYS A 2 -15.53 -18.58 -8.72
C LYS A 2 -16.62 -18.21 -9.71
N ILE A 3 -17.32 -17.12 -9.40
CA ILE A 3 -18.37 -16.53 -10.22
C ILE A 3 -17.86 -15.19 -10.71
N LYS A 4 -18.07 -14.91 -11.99
CA LYS A 4 -17.78 -13.62 -12.61
C LYS A 4 -19.04 -13.17 -13.33
N ILE A 5 -19.54 -11.99 -12.96
CA ILE A 5 -20.70 -11.36 -13.59
C ILE A 5 -20.29 -10.02 -14.19
N LYS A 6 -20.79 -9.74 -15.38
CA LYS A 6 -20.72 -8.42 -16.00
C LYS A 6 -21.88 -7.57 -15.48
N LEU A 7 -21.60 -6.32 -15.15
CA LEU A 7 -22.57 -5.36 -14.63
C LEU A 7 -22.83 -4.27 -15.68
N GLU A 8 -24.08 -3.80 -15.76
CA GLU A 8 -24.46 -2.67 -16.64
C GLU A 8 -24.16 -1.31 -16.00
N SER A 9 -24.22 -1.25 -14.67
CA SER A 9 -23.85 -0.07 -13.87
C SER A 9 -23.54 -0.53 -12.45
N LEU A 10 -22.75 0.25 -11.73
CA LEU A 10 -22.36 -0.07 -10.37
C LEU A 10 -23.43 0.39 -9.38
N GLU A 11 -23.90 1.64 -9.54
CA GLU A 11 -24.83 2.32 -8.63
C GLU A 11 -26.21 1.61 -8.49
N ASN A 12 -26.71 1.00 -9.57
CA ASN A 12 -28.04 0.35 -9.55
C ASN A 12 -28.01 -1.12 -9.13
N ILE A 13 -26.85 -1.77 -9.29
CA ILE A 13 -26.71 -3.21 -9.09
C ILE A 13 -26.11 -3.52 -7.72
N LEU A 14 -25.11 -2.75 -7.28
CA LEU A 14 -24.40 -3.00 -6.04
C LEU A 14 -24.70 -1.89 -5.04
N ASN A 15 -25.27 -2.25 -3.89
CA ASN A 15 -25.40 -1.31 -2.79
C ASN A 15 -24.09 -1.26 -1.98
N LEU A 16 -23.21 -0.33 -2.35
CA LEU A 16 -21.93 -0.13 -1.67
C LEU A 16 -22.02 0.79 -0.45
N SER A 17 -23.11 1.53 -0.26
CA SER A 17 -23.25 2.51 0.84
C SER A 17 -23.16 1.89 2.24
N ASN A 18 -23.51 0.61 2.36
CA ASN A 18 -23.41 -0.14 3.60
C ASN A 18 -22.29 -1.20 3.58
N SER A 19 -21.39 -1.09 2.62
CA SER A 19 -20.28 -2.01 2.39
C SER A 19 -18.96 -1.41 2.84
N PHE A 20 -17.95 -2.27 2.86
CA PHE A 20 -16.56 -1.86 3.10
C PHE A 20 -15.76 -2.09 1.83
N CYS A 21 -15.04 -1.07 1.37
CA CYS A 21 -14.25 -1.19 0.14
C CYS A 21 -12.77 -0.90 0.41
N THR A 22 -11.89 -1.61 -0.28
CA THR A 22 -10.47 -1.25 -0.30
C THR A 22 -10.27 0.02 -1.14
N ILE A 23 -9.19 0.77 -0.89
CA ILE A 23 -8.78 1.84 -1.80
C ILE A 23 -8.62 1.23 -3.22
N PRO A 24 -9.19 1.84 -4.26
CA PRO A 24 -9.04 1.34 -5.62
C PRO A 24 -7.59 1.37 -6.09
N ILE A 25 -7.15 0.28 -6.71
CA ILE A 25 -5.90 0.20 -7.46
C ILE A 25 -6.22 0.61 -8.88
N ILE A 26 -5.49 1.60 -9.39
CA ILE A 26 -5.69 2.16 -10.72
C ILE A 26 -4.42 1.97 -11.54
N MET A 27 -4.56 1.32 -12.69
CA MET A 27 -3.45 1.00 -13.60
C MET A 27 -4.00 0.87 -15.02
N ASP A 28 -3.33 1.46 -16.01
CA ASP A 28 -3.67 1.35 -17.43
C ASP A 28 -5.16 1.59 -17.74
N LYS A 29 -5.72 2.70 -17.24
CA LYS A 29 -7.15 3.03 -17.36
C LYS A 29 -8.08 1.91 -16.87
N SER A 30 -7.65 1.11 -15.91
CA SER A 30 -8.47 0.12 -15.22
C SER A 30 -8.48 0.42 -13.73
N MET A 31 -9.63 0.22 -13.09
CA MET A 31 -9.80 0.40 -11.65
C MET A 31 -10.27 -0.90 -11.03
N MET A 32 -9.63 -1.32 -9.95
CA MET A 32 -9.97 -2.55 -9.24
C MET A 32 -10.02 -2.31 -7.73
N PHE A 33 -11.05 -2.82 -7.07
CA PHE A 33 -11.18 -2.75 -5.61
C PHE A 33 -11.92 -3.96 -5.04
N GLY A 34 -11.57 -4.34 -3.82
CA GLY A 34 -12.32 -5.30 -3.03
C GLY A 34 -13.51 -4.63 -2.35
N ALA A 35 -14.65 -5.32 -2.27
CA ALA A 35 -15.84 -4.87 -1.58
C ALA A 35 -16.42 -6.00 -0.71
N TYR A 36 -16.81 -5.67 0.52
CA TYR A 36 -17.24 -6.61 1.54
C TYR A 36 -18.63 -6.30 2.07
N GLY A 37 -19.45 -7.35 2.23
CA GLY A 37 -20.83 -7.22 2.72
C GLY A 37 -21.72 -6.42 1.76
N VAL A 38 -21.56 -6.64 0.46
CA VAL A 38 -22.24 -5.90 -0.60
C VAL A 38 -23.60 -6.52 -0.88
N ASP A 39 -24.67 -5.72 -0.92
CA ASP A 39 -25.96 -6.22 -1.40
C ASP A 39 -26.02 -6.16 -2.92
N LEU A 40 -26.34 -7.30 -3.51
CA LEU A 40 -26.51 -7.48 -4.93
C LEU A 40 -27.99 -7.41 -5.28
N ASN A 41 -28.36 -6.38 -6.03
CA ASN A 41 -29.69 -6.28 -6.61
C ASN A 41 -29.79 -7.23 -7.82
N MET A 42 -30.54 -8.32 -7.66
CA MET A 42 -30.66 -9.33 -8.70
C MET A 42 -31.52 -8.81 -9.86
N SER A 43 -30.90 -8.59 -11.01
CA SER A 43 -31.60 -8.35 -12.27
C SER A 43 -31.69 -9.65 -13.10
N GLU A 44 -32.60 -9.69 -14.06
CA GLU A 44 -32.67 -10.80 -15.03
C GLU A 44 -31.33 -10.98 -15.75
N TYR A 45 -30.66 -9.87 -16.11
CA TYR A 45 -29.34 -9.89 -16.76
C TYR A 45 -28.27 -10.59 -15.91
N ILE A 46 -28.27 -10.38 -14.59
CA ILE A 46 -27.36 -11.06 -13.67
C ILE A 46 -27.77 -12.52 -13.51
N TRP A 47 -29.07 -12.79 -13.33
CA TRP A 47 -29.60 -14.14 -13.14
C TRP A 47 -29.16 -15.09 -14.27
N TYR A 48 -29.23 -14.66 -15.53
CA TYR A 48 -28.84 -15.50 -16.67
C TYR A 48 -27.34 -15.77 -16.76
N GLN A 49 -26.49 -14.96 -16.12
CA GLN A 49 -25.04 -15.18 -16.06
C GLN A 49 -24.65 -16.18 -14.96
N LEU A 50 -25.54 -16.46 -14.01
CA LEU A 50 -25.23 -17.36 -12.89
C LEU A 50 -25.29 -18.83 -13.30
N PRO A 51 -24.34 -19.66 -12.83
CA PRO A 51 -24.44 -21.12 -12.95
C PRO A 51 -25.70 -21.68 -12.27
N GLU A 52 -26.23 -22.79 -12.79
CA GLU A 52 -27.42 -23.45 -12.22
C GLU A 52 -27.24 -23.88 -10.75
N GLU A 53 -26.02 -24.30 -10.38
CA GLU A 53 -25.69 -24.61 -8.98
C GLU A 53 -25.84 -23.39 -8.06
N CYS A 54 -25.54 -22.18 -8.55
CA CYS A 54 -25.77 -20.94 -7.82
C CYS A 54 -27.26 -20.67 -7.71
N LYS A 55 -28.00 -20.72 -8.82
CA LYS A 55 -29.44 -20.47 -8.88
C LYS A 55 -30.22 -21.31 -7.86
N ASN A 56 -29.88 -22.59 -7.75
CA ASN A 56 -30.49 -23.50 -6.77
C ASN A 56 -30.25 -23.09 -5.31
N LYS A 57 -29.07 -22.52 -4.99
CA LYS A 57 -28.79 -22.00 -3.65
C LYS A 57 -29.58 -20.71 -3.38
N ILE A 58 -29.73 -19.85 -4.38
CA ILE A 58 -30.25 -18.48 -4.18
C ILE A 58 -31.76 -18.34 -4.35
N TYR A 59 -32.42 -19.28 -5.03
CA TYR A 59 -33.85 -19.21 -5.38
C TYR A 59 -34.77 -18.97 -4.17
N ASN A 60 -34.34 -19.34 -2.97
CA ASN A 60 -35.12 -19.24 -1.74
C ASN A 60 -34.84 -17.98 -0.91
N TYR A 61 -33.89 -17.13 -1.32
CA TYR A 61 -33.49 -15.95 -0.53
C TYR A 61 -34.15 -14.67 -1.03
N LYS A 62 -34.64 -13.85 -0.08
CA LYS A 62 -35.24 -12.54 -0.37
C LYS A 62 -34.19 -11.44 -0.53
N GLU A 63 -33.05 -11.58 0.14
CA GLU A 63 -31.93 -10.64 0.07
C GLU A 63 -30.66 -11.41 -0.32
N HIS A 64 -29.80 -10.77 -1.11
CA HIS A 64 -28.59 -11.39 -1.65
C HIS A 64 -27.39 -10.53 -1.26
N THR A 65 -26.72 -10.91 -0.17
CA THR A 65 -25.48 -10.26 0.26
C THR A 65 -24.29 -11.10 -0.15
N ILE A 66 -23.31 -10.47 -0.77
CA ILE A 66 -22.01 -11.09 -1.05
C ILE A 66 -21.03 -10.60 0.02
N LYS A 67 -20.47 -11.55 0.76
CA LYS A 67 -19.54 -11.30 1.85
C LYS A 67 -18.26 -10.64 1.37
N ALA A 68 -17.72 -11.07 0.23
CA ALA A 68 -16.52 -10.52 -0.38
C ALA A 68 -16.59 -10.64 -1.91
N MET A 69 -16.25 -9.56 -2.61
CA MET A 69 -16.11 -9.55 -4.06
C MET A 69 -14.97 -8.63 -4.49
N ILE A 70 -14.46 -8.85 -5.70
CA ILE A 70 -13.55 -7.95 -6.39
C ILE A 70 -14.33 -7.31 -7.53
N ILE A 71 -14.29 -5.99 -7.61
CA ILE A 71 -14.91 -5.21 -8.68
C ILE A 71 -13.81 -4.69 -9.58
N THR A 72 -14.01 -4.81 -10.90
CA THR A 72 -13.09 -4.32 -11.93
C THR A 72 -13.84 -3.48 -12.95
N LEU A 73 -13.32 -2.28 -13.19
CA LEU A 73 -13.76 -1.33 -14.22
C LEU A 73 -12.65 -1.27 -15.27
N THR A 74 -12.99 -1.37 -16.55
CA THR A 74 -12.03 -1.28 -17.65
C THR A 74 -12.29 -0.05 -18.51
N ASN A 75 -11.22 0.56 -19.02
CA ASN A 75 -11.30 1.74 -19.88
C ASN A 75 -12.03 2.92 -19.19
N ILE A 76 -11.58 3.28 -17.99
CA ILE A 76 -12.00 4.51 -17.32
C ILE A 76 -11.41 5.73 -18.05
N SER A 77 -12.22 6.78 -18.21
CA SER A 77 -11.81 8.04 -18.82
C SER A 77 -11.66 9.17 -17.80
N ALA A 78 -12.17 9.01 -16.59
CA ALA A 78 -11.86 9.87 -15.45
C ALA A 78 -12.15 9.17 -14.13
N TYR A 79 -11.47 9.58 -13.06
CA TYR A 79 -11.83 9.18 -11.69
C TYR A 79 -11.47 10.27 -10.67
N SER A 80 -12.15 10.23 -9.52
CA SER A 80 -11.80 10.94 -8.31
C SER A 80 -12.13 10.05 -7.10
N VAL A 81 -11.12 9.73 -6.30
CA VAL A 81 -11.23 8.93 -5.07
C VAL A 81 -10.85 9.84 -3.91
N SER A 82 -11.80 10.10 -3.02
CA SER A 82 -11.60 10.94 -1.84
C SER A 82 -11.85 10.15 -0.56
N LEU A 83 -10.89 10.23 0.36
CA LEU A 83 -10.96 9.72 1.72
C LEU A 83 -11.20 10.87 2.70
N SER A 84 -12.21 10.76 3.56
CA SER A 84 -12.61 11.81 4.49
C SER A 84 -13.02 11.24 5.85
N GLU A 85 -13.24 12.12 6.84
CA GLU A 85 -13.72 11.74 8.18
C GLU A 85 -12.81 10.76 8.93
N HIS A 86 -11.50 10.96 8.84
CA HIS A 86 -10.51 10.20 9.60
C HIS A 86 -9.88 11.07 10.69
N GLU A 87 -9.59 10.48 11.87
CA GLU A 87 -9.08 11.23 13.02
C GLU A 87 -7.71 11.89 12.76
N LYS A 88 -6.89 11.29 11.89
CA LYS A 88 -5.51 11.74 11.62
C LYS A 88 -5.36 12.77 10.50
N PHE A 89 -6.36 12.94 9.62
CA PHE A 89 -6.32 13.96 8.58
C PHE A 89 -7.60 14.79 8.63
N LYS A 90 -7.44 16.08 8.99
CA LYS A 90 -8.55 17.03 9.10
C LYS A 90 -9.14 17.42 7.75
N GLU A 91 -8.35 17.30 6.69
CA GLU A 91 -8.74 17.59 5.33
C GLU A 91 -8.85 16.30 4.52
N PRO A 92 -9.84 16.17 3.62
CA PRO A 92 -9.97 14.99 2.77
C PRO A 92 -8.72 14.79 1.89
N ILE A 93 -8.29 13.54 1.74
CA ILE A 93 -7.23 13.15 0.81
C ILE A 93 -7.88 12.70 -0.48
N THR A 94 -7.59 13.38 -1.59
CA THR A 94 -8.20 13.09 -2.90
C THR A 94 -7.13 12.74 -3.93
N MET A 95 -7.38 11.69 -4.72
CA MET A 95 -6.63 11.34 -5.92
C MET A 95 -7.59 11.39 -7.11
N GLU A 96 -7.23 12.12 -8.16
CA GLU A 96 -8.07 12.29 -9.35
C GLU A 96 -7.23 12.38 -10.62
N GLU A 97 -7.80 11.91 -11.72
CA GLU A 97 -7.19 11.97 -13.05
C GLU A 97 -8.28 12.05 -14.12
N PHE A 98 -8.01 12.82 -15.18
CA PHE A 98 -8.81 12.87 -16.41
C PHE A 98 -7.95 12.41 -17.58
N TYR A 99 -8.46 11.47 -18.37
CA TYR A 99 -7.81 10.99 -19.59
C TYR A 99 -8.32 11.75 -20.82
N GLU A 100 -7.58 11.67 -21.94
CA GLU A 100 -7.91 12.41 -23.18
C GLU A 100 -9.30 12.10 -23.75
N ASP A 101 -9.82 10.90 -23.50
CA ASP A 101 -11.12 10.42 -23.94
C ASP A 101 -12.27 10.74 -22.95
N PHE A 102 -12.00 11.54 -21.92
CA PHE A 102 -13.02 12.09 -21.04
C PHE A 102 -14.02 12.94 -21.82
N SER A 103 -15.30 12.82 -21.44
CA SER A 103 -16.38 13.61 -22.03
C SER A 103 -17.36 14.03 -20.96
N GLU A 104 -17.54 15.34 -20.78
CA GLU A 104 -18.53 15.91 -19.86
C GLU A 104 -19.97 15.47 -20.17
N ASN A 105 -20.26 15.10 -21.43
CA ASN A 105 -21.58 14.64 -21.87
C ASN A 105 -21.89 13.18 -21.51
N LYS A 106 -20.93 12.41 -20.98
CA LYS A 106 -21.13 11.01 -20.61
C LYS A 106 -21.36 10.89 -19.10
N LYS A 107 -22.16 9.90 -18.69
CA LYS A 107 -22.50 9.67 -17.28
C LYS A 107 -21.23 9.47 -16.45
N ILE A 108 -21.17 10.16 -15.31
CA ILE A 108 -20.22 9.89 -14.24
C ILE A 108 -20.99 9.08 -13.19
N GLU A 109 -20.48 7.91 -12.86
CA GLU A 109 -20.99 7.09 -11.76
C GLU A 109 -20.30 7.48 -10.45
N ARG A 110 -21.00 7.25 -9.34
CA ARG A 110 -20.44 7.47 -8.01
C ARG A 110 -20.90 6.41 -7.02
N PHE A 111 -20.07 6.16 -6.02
CA PHE A 111 -20.50 5.45 -4.82
C PHE A 111 -19.82 6.01 -3.57
N LEU A 112 -20.49 5.79 -2.45
CA LEU A 112 -20.00 6.08 -1.10
C LEU A 112 -19.87 4.75 -0.38
N CYS A 113 -18.83 4.58 0.43
CA CYS A 113 -18.63 3.40 1.26
C CYS A 113 -17.68 3.72 2.42
N GLU A 114 -17.63 2.85 3.41
CA GLU A 114 -16.53 2.86 4.39
C GLU A 114 -15.28 2.22 3.77
N CYS A 115 -14.13 2.87 3.93
CA CYS A 115 -12.85 2.38 3.45
C CYS A 115 -12.29 1.34 4.44
N ASP A 116 -11.88 0.17 3.96
CA ASP A 116 -11.29 -0.87 4.82
C ASP A 116 -9.91 -0.47 5.37
N PHE A 117 -9.20 0.43 4.71
CA PHE A 117 -8.00 1.08 5.23
C PHE A 117 -7.79 2.39 4.49
N PRO A 118 -7.67 3.55 5.16
CA PRO A 118 -7.39 3.72 6.59
C PRO A 118 -8.66 3.93 7.42
N TYR A 119 -9.73 3.14 7.25
CA TYR A 119 -10.92 3.23 8.12
C TYR A 119 -11.57 4.62 8.12
N SER A 120 -11.77 5.14 6.92
CA SER A 120 -12.31 6.47 6.64
C SER A 120 -13.54 6.36 5.75
N ASN A 121 -14.32 7.42 5.60
CA ASN A 121 -15.33 7.46 4.55
C ASN A 121 -14.65 7.61 3.20
N MET A 122 -15.08 6.82 2.23
CA MET A 122 -14.57 6.88 0.86
C MET A 122 -15.69 7.25 -0.09
N SER A 123 -15.42 8.26 -0.92
CA SER A 123 -16.24 8.63 -2.05
C SER A 123 -15.46 8.40 -3.34
N VAL A 124 -16.11 7.75 -4.29
CA VAL A 124 -15.50 7.45 -5.59
C VAL A 124 -16.43 7.95 -6.67
N TYR A 125 -15.88 8.76 -7.57
CA TYR A 125 -16.49 9.22 -8.81
C TYR A 125 -15.68 8.67 -9.97
N PHE A 126 -16.34 8.19 -11.03
CA PHE A 126 -15.64 7.71 -12.20
C PHE A 126 -16.49 7.78 -13.46
N GLN A 127 -15.84 7.96 -14.60
CA GLN A 127 -16.44 7.75 -15.91
C GLN A 127 -15.83 6.49 -16.52
N ASN A 128 -16.67 5.49 -16.79
CA ASN A 128 -16.27 4.22 -17.37
C ASN A 128 -16.75 4.12 -18.82
N LEU A 129 -15.86 3.81 -19.76
CA LEU A 129 -16.19 3.60 -21.17
C LEU A 129 -16.13 2.12 -21.59
N GLY A 130 -15.57 1.26 -20.75
CA GLY A 130 -15.51 -0.18 -20.98
C GLY A 130 -16.52 -0.95 -20.15
N GLU A 131 -16.06 -2.04 -19.56
CA GLU A 131 -16.92 -3.02 -18.90
C GLU A 131 -16.72 -3.00 -17.38
N ILE A 132 -17.76 -3.44 -16.68
CA ILE A 132 -17.74 -3.57 -15.22
C ILE A 132 -17.92 -5.05 -14.89
N TYR A 133 -17.04 -5.59 -14.05
CA TYR A 133 -17.10 -6.97 -13.59
C TYR A 133 -17.12 -7.04 -12.09
N ALA A 134 -17.90 -7.97 -11.55
CA ALA A 134 -17.81 -8.40 -10.15
C ALA A 134 -17.45 -9.89 -10.11
N GLU A 135 -16.42 -10.20 -9.32
CA GLU A 135 -15.90 -11.56 -9.12
C GLU A 135 -15.99 -11.95 -7.65
N PHE A 136 -16.56 -13.12 -7.35
CA PHE A 136 -16.69 -13.63 -5.98
C PHE A 136 -16.78 -15.15 -5.96
N GLU A 137 -16.56 -15.76 -4.80
CA GLU A 137 -16.78 -17.20 -4.61
C GLU A 137 -18.24 -17.49 -4.25
N LEU A 138 -18.79 -18.62 -4.70
CA LEU A 138 -20.14 -19.06 -4.30
C LEU A 138 -20.30 -19.17 -2.78
N GLU A 139 -19.23 -19.46 -2.05
CA GLU A 139 -19.22 -19.54 -0.59
C GLU A 139 -19.36 -18.16 0.09
N ASP A 140 -19.02 -17.09 -0.63
CA ASP A 140 -19.23 -15.73 -0.16
C ASP A 140 -20.67 -15.25 -0.39
N TRP A 141 -21.52 -16.05 -1.05
CA TRP A 141 -22.94 -15.75 -1.12
C TRP A 141 -23.61 -16.07 0.21
N VAL A 142 -23.99 -15.04 0.96
CA VAL A 142 -24.58 -15.20 2.30
C VAL A 142 -25.98 -14.59 2.33
N CYS A 143 -26.93 -15.34 2.87
CA CYS A 143 -28.21 -14.79 3.30
C CYS A 143 -28.12 -14.50 4.79
N TYR A 144 -28.09 -13.23 5.17
CA TYR A 144 -28.27 -12.84 6.56
C TYR A 144 -29.74 -12.49 6.80
N GLU A 145 -30.30 -12.89 7.95
CA GLU A 145 -31.43 -12.15 8.50
C GLU A 145 -30.91 -10.76 8.91
N LYS A 146 -31.73 -9.71 8.79
CA LYS A 146 -31.30 -8.31 9.03
C LYS A 146 -30.57 -8.12 10.37
N GLU A 147 -31.04 -8.78 11.42
CA GLU A 147 -30.45 -8.76 12.77
C GLU A 147 -29.03 -9.36 12.79
N THR A 148 -28.82 -10.50 12.13
CA THR A 148 -27.50 -11.15 12.05
C THR A 148 -26.50 -10.31 11.24
N LYS A 149 -27.00 -9.56 10.25
CA LYS A 149 -26.19 -8.65 9.43
C LYS A 149 -25.69 -7.45 10.24
N GLU A 150 -26.56 -6.88 11.07
CA GLU A 150 -26.20 -5.77 11.97
C GLU A 150 -25.18 -6.21 13.02
N GLU A 151 -25.38 -7.38 13.63
CA GLU A 151 -24.40 -7.95 14.57
C GLU A 151 -23.04 -8.22 13.91
N TRP A 152 -23.03 -8.78 12.69
CA TRP A 152 -21.79 -9.02 11.95
C TRP A 152 -21.08 -7.70 11.64
N LYS A 153 -21.81 -6.66 11.23
CA LYS A 153 -21.28 -5.32 10.97
C LYS A 153 -20.65 -4.70 12.22
N ILE A 154 -21.33 -4.80 13.37
CA ILE A 154 -20.81 -4.30 14.65
C ILE A 154 -19.53 -5.05 15.01
N LYS A 155 -19.53 -6.38 14.94
CA LYS A 155 -18.35 -7.22 15.22
C LYS A 155 -17.18 -6.90 14.29
N GLU A 156 -17.43 -6.64 13.02
CA GLU A 156 -16.37 -6.30 12.07
C GLU A 156 -15.82 -4.90 12.34
N ARG A 157 -16.67 -3.89 12.61
CA ARG A 157 -16.23 -2.56 13.05
C ARG A 157 -15.40 -2.62 14.34
N ASP A 158 -15.79 -3.43 15.31
CA ASP A 158 -15.05 -3.59 16.57
C ASP A 158 -13.70 -4.30 16.34
N ARG A 159 -13.69 -5.35 15.51
CA ARG A 159 -12.45 -6.02 15.08
C ARG A 159 -11.48 -5.04 14.39
N ARG A 160 -12.00 -4.07 13.65
CA ARG A 160 -11.19 -3.05 12.99
C ARG A 160 -10.56 -2.08 13.95
N LYS A 161 -11.33 -1.53 14.88
CA LYS A 161 -10.79 -0.68 15.96
C LYS A 161 -9.65 -1.38 16.68
N ILE A 162 -9.81 -2.67 16.97
CA ILE A 162 -8.75 -3.49 17.58
C ILE A 162 -7.53 -3.63 16.66
N ARG A 163 -7.72 -3.89 15.36
CA ARG A 163 -6.60 -4.00 14.39
C ARG A 163 -5.85 -2.69 14.22
N GLU A 164 -6.53 -1.55 14.19
CA GLU A 164 -5.90 -0.23 14.16
C GLU A 164 -5.04 -0.01 15.39
N ILE A 165 -5.60 -0.19 16.58
CA ILE A 165 -4.85 -0.04 17.84
C ILE A 165 -3.61 -0.94 17.84
N ILE A 166 -3.73 -2.19 17.38
CA ILE A 166 -2.58 -3.11 17.28
C ILE A 166 -1.56 -2.60 16.26
N LYS A 167 -1.99 -2.13 15.09
CA LYS A 167 -1.10 -1.64 14.03
C LYS A 167 -0.41 -0.35 14.44
N GLU A 168 -1.10 0.56 15.12
CA GLU A 168 -0.55 1.77 15.72
C GLU A 168 0.46 1.43 16.80
N ALA A 169 0.12 0.57 17.75
CA ALA A 169 1.06 0.13 18.79
C ALA A 169 2.29 -0.58 18.19
N LEU A 170 2.13 -1.31 17.08
CA LEU A 170 3.25 -1.91 16.37
C LEU A 170 4.10 -0.85 15.66
N LEU A 171 3.47 0.15 15.04
CA LEU A 171 4.14 1.25 14.35
C LEU A 171 4.88 2.15 15.35
N GLU A 172 4.25 2.55 16.45
CA GLU A 172 4.88 3.26 17.56
C GLU A 172 6.06 2.48 18.11
N ARG A 173 5.97 1.15 18.27
CA ARG A 173 7.12 0.33 18.67
C ARG A 173 8.24 0.29 17.63
N ILE A 174 7.91 0.36 16.34
CA ILE A 174 8.90 0.44 15.26
C ILE A 174 9.54 1.82 15.27
N GLU A 175 8.75 2.89 15.38
CA GLU A 175 9.19 4.29 15.45
C GLU A 175 10.00 4.57 16.72
N GLU A 176 9.63 4.05 17.89
CA GLU A 176 10.41 4.13 19.14
C GLU A 176 11.74 3.37 19.00
N LYS A 177 11.72 2.19 18.38
CA LYS A 177 12.96 1.45 18.08
C LYS A 177 13.83 2.19 17.08
N GLN A 178 13.23 2.82 16.08
CA GLN A 178 13.91 3.67 15.10
C GLN A 178 14.47 4.92 15.76
N SER A 179 13.71 5.65 16.58
CA SER A 179 14.15 6.84 17.32
C SER A 179 15.29 6.52 18.29
N ASN A 180 15.19 5.41 19.06
CA ASN A 180 16.28 4.94 19.91
C ASN A 180 17.53 4.56 19.10
N PHE A 181 17.35 4.09 17.86
CA PHE A 181 18.42 3.80 16.93
C PHE A 181 18.99 5.06 16.25
N GLU A 182 18.16 6.07 15.93
CA GLU A 182 18.55 7.37 15.38
C GLU A 182 19.34 8.19 16.40
N ASP A 183 18.91 8.19 17.66
CA ASP A 183 19.62 8.83 18.76
C ASP A 183 20.95 8.12 19.02
N SER A 184 20.98 6.79 18.84
CA SER A 184 22.24 6.04 18.80
C SER A 184 23.09 6.50 17.61
N LEU A 185 22.60 6.52 16.36
CA LEU A 185 23.40 6.94 15.20
C LEU A 185 23.94 8.40 15.32
N LYS A 186 23.14 9.35 15.83
CA LYS A 186 23.58 10.73 16.12
C LYS A 186 24.69 10.77 17.17
N TYR A 187 24.62 9.93 18.19
CA TYR A 187 25.67 9.82 19.21
C TYR A 187 26.96 9.20 18.63
N TRP A 188 26.84 8.30 17.67
CA TRP A 188 27.98 7.59 17.08
C TRP A 188 28.72 8.39 16.00
N VAL A 189 28.03 9.27 15.26
CA VAL A 189 28.66 10.20 14.30
C VAL A 189 29.41 11.33 15.00
N LYS A 190 29.04 11.69 16.24
CA LYS A 190 29.63 12.84 16.95
C LYS A 190 30.53 12.52 18.14
N VAL A 191 30.47 11.34 18.77
CA VAL A 191 31.05 11.16 20.12
C VAL A 191 31.86 9.88 20.36
N VAL A 192 31.79 8.84 19.52
CA VAL A 192 32.38 7.53 19.87
C VAL A 192 33.39 7.05 18.83
N GLU A 193 34.66 6.89 19.21
CA GLU A 193 35.60 6.07 18.44
C GLU A 193 34.99 4.68 18.26
N LEU A 194 34.71 4.28 17.02
CA LEU A 194 34.22 2.94 16.71
C LEU A 194 35.27 1.92 17.18
N THR A 195 34.89 0.96 18.02
CA THR A 195 35.77 -0.15 18.40
C THR A 195 35.64 -1.29 17.41
N GLU A 196 36.63 -2.19 17.36
CA GLU A 196 36.62 -3.36 16.48
C GLU A 196 35.34 -4.21 16.65
N GLU A 197 34.91 -4.45 17.90
CA GLU A 197 33.70 -5.23 18.22
C GLU A 197 32.43 -4.61 17.66
N LYS A 198 32.32 -3.27 17.76
CA LYS A 198 31.17 -2.53 17.27
C LYS A 198 31.08 -2.54 15.75
N ILE A 199 32.21 -2.48 15.05
CA ILE A 199 32.25 -2.59 13.58
C ILE A 199 31.80 -3.99 13.13
N LYS A 200 32.22 -5.04 13.84
CA LYS A 200 31.74 -6.41 13.56
C LYS A 200 30.23 -6.54 13.78
N GLU A 201 29.69 -5.92 14.82
CA GLU A 201 28.25 -5.88 15.07
C GLU A 201 27.50 -5.14 13.94
N ILE A 202 28.05 -4.01 13.48
CA ILE A 202 27.51 -3.25 12.36
C ILE A 202 27.46 -4.12 11.10
N PHE A 203 28.50 -4.88 10.76
CA PHE A 203 28.48 -5.77 9.58
C PHE A 203 27.41 -6.86 9.65
N LEU A 204 27.14 -7.40 10.84
CA LEU A 204 26.11 -8.42 11.05
C LEU A 204 24.70 -7.85 10.85
N LYS A 205 24.49 -6.59 11.24
CA LYS A 205 23.19 -5.92 11.19
C LYS A 205 23.03 -5.02 9.96
N PHE A 206 24.06 -4.90 9.13
CA PHE A 206 24.15 -3.91 8.05
C PHE A 206 22.93 -3.87 7.10
N PRO A 207 22.35 -5.02 6.67
CA PRO A 207 21.16 -5.02 5.82
C PRO A 207 19.92 -4.37 6.45
N THR A 208 19.87 -4.29 7.78
CA THR A 208 18.77 -3.65 8.54
C THR A 208 19.04 -2.18 8.90
N VAL A 209 20.25 -1.68 8.66
CA VAL A 209 20.71 -0.37 9.15
C VAL A 209 20.71 0.71 8.06
N LEU A 210 20.85 0.34 6.78
CA LEU A 210 20.78 1.30 5.67
C LEU A 210 19.33 1.69 5.37
N HIS A 211 18.93 2.87 5.84
CA HIS A 211 17.60 3.41 5.58
C HIS A 211 17.49 3.84 4.10
N ARG A 212 16.48 3.33 3.39
CA ARG A 212 16.13 3.76 2.01
C ARG A 212 15.22 5.00 1.99
N GLY A 213 15.67 6.09 2.60
CA GLY A 213 14.99 7.38 2.50
C GLY A 213 14.52 7.90 3.86
N GLY A 214 15.09 9.03 4.29
CA GLY A 214 14.69 9.74 5.50
C GLY A 214 15.74 10.73 6.03
N PHE A 215 17.03 10.53 5.74
CA PHE A 215 18.13 11.38 6.25
C PHE A 215 18.62 12.44 5.26
N ARG A 216 19.46 13.36 5.75
CA ARG A 216 20.33 14.19 4.90
C ARG A 216 21.48 13.32 4.39
N LEU A 217 21.51 13.04 3.09
CA LEU A 217 22.51 12.24 2.39
C LEU A 217 23.96 12.49 2.85
N LEU A 218 24.34 13.74 3.05
CA LEU A 218 25.68 14.11 3.55
C LEU A 218 26.07 13.42 4.88
N LEU A 219 25.14 13.29 5.84
CA LEU A 219 25.44 12.63 7.12
C LEU A 219 25.64 11.12 6.95
N GLU A 220 24.83 10.49 6.10
CA GLU A 220 24.93 9.06 5.83
C GLU A 220 26.24 8.72 5.13
N LEU A 221 26.64 9.52 4.15
CA LEU A 221 27.93 9.38 3.48
C LEU A 221 29.10 9.54 4.46
N LYS A 222 29.05 10.50 5.38
CA LYS A 222 30.09 10.68 6.41
C LYS A 222 30.15 9.49 7.38
N TYR A 223 29.01 8.95 7.77
CA TYR A 223 28.97 7.77 8.64
C TYR A 223 29.56 6.54 7.94
N MET A 224 29.19 6.33 6.67
CA MET A 224 29.73 5.27 5.83
C MET A 224 31.25 5.37 5.69
N MET A 225 31.77 6.59 5.47
CA MET A 225 33.21 6.82 5.42
C MET A 225 33.89 6.44 6.73
N SER A 226 33.32 6.83 7.88
CA SER A 226 33.84 6.50 9.20
C SER A 226 33.91 4.99 9.45
N ILE A 227 32.90 4.22 9.02
CA ILE A 227 32.94 2.75 9.10
C ILE A 227 34.11 2.21 8.28
N ILE A 228 34.31 2.71 7.05
CA ILE A 228 35.38 2.24 6.16
C ILE A 228 36.75 2.57 6.74
N GLU A 229 36.98 3.81 7.17
CA GLU A 229 38.23 4.26 7.77
C GLU A 229 38.57 3.48 9.04
N ASN A 230 37.59 3.24 9.91
CA ASN A 230 37.83 2.45 11.12
C ASN A 230 38.04 0.97 10.78
N SER A 231 37.36 0.42 9.76
CA SER A 231 37.62 -0.95 9.29
C SER A 231 39.06 -1.10 8.79
N GLU A 232 39.57 -0.12 8.05
CA GLU A 232 40.98 -0.06 7.64
C GLU A 232 41.90 0.03 8.86
N LYS A 233 41.60 0.91 9.83
CA LYS A 233 42.35 1.08 11.09
C LYS A 233 42.48 -0.23 11.88
N PHE A 234 41.39 -0.99 12.00
CA PHE A 234 41.38 -2.29 12.70
C PHE A 234 41.74 -3.49 11.81
N LYS A 235 42.12 -3.27 10.55
CA LYS A 235 42.44 -4.32 9.57
C LYS A 235 41.29 -5.33 9.38
N LEU A 236 40.05 -4.88 9.51
CA LEU A 236 38.86 -5.68 9.28
C LEU A 236 38.55 -5.74 7.79
N THR A 237 38.22 -6.93 7.31
CA THR A 237 37.72 -7.09 5.93
C THR A 237 36.22 -6.86 5.91
N ILE A 238 35.77 -5.85 5.18
CA ILE A 238 34.33 -5.60 4.97
C ILE A 238 33.77 -6.76 4.14
N PRO A 239 32.75 -7.49 4.66
CA PRO A 239 32.15 -8.62 3.95
C PRO A 239 31.55 -8.23 2.59
N GLU A 240 31.55 -9.15 1.63
CA GLU A 240 31.09 -8.85 0.27
C GLU A 240 29.59 -8.55 0.20
N ASN A 241 28.77 -9.21 1.04
CA ASN A 241 27.35 -8.89 1.18
C ASN A 241 27.13 -7.45 1.66
N VAL A 242 27.95 -6.98 2.62
CA VAL A 242 27.91 -5.59 3.11
C VAL A 242 28.27 -4.62 1.98
N LYS A 243 29.33 -4.90 1.21
CA LYS A 243 29.70 -4.07 0.04
C LYS A 243 28.61 -3.99 -1.01
N ASN A 244 27.95 -5.11 -1.31
CA ASN A 244 26.85 -5.15 -2.27
C ASN A 244 25.68 -4.27 -1.82
N GLU A 245 25.27 -4.36 -0.55
CA GLU A 245 24.23 -3.49 0.02
C GLU A 245 24.61 -2.00 -0.06
N ILE A 246 25.86 -1.65 0.25
CA ILE A 246 26.36 -0.27 0.09
C ILE A 246 26.29 0.15 -1.38
N GLY A 247 26.63 -0.73 -2.31
CA GLY A 247 26.57 -0.48 -3.75
C GLY A 247 25.16 -0.21 -4.25
N TYR A 248 24.18 -1.01 -3.81
CA TYR A 248 22.77 -0.78 -4.12
C TYR A 248 22.29 0.55 -3.55
N TRP A 249 22.54 0.81 -2.27
CA TRP A 249 22.14 2.05 -1.61
C TRP A 249 22.74 3.29 -2.28
N LEU A 250 24.04 3.29 -2.61
CA LEU A 250 24.65 4.39 -3.36
C LEU A 250 24.03 4.57 -4.75
N THR A 251 23.58 3.50 -5.39
CA THR A 251 22.92 3.60 -6.70
C THR A 251 21.56 4.28 -6.58
N ASP A 252 20.77 3.90 -5.56
CA ASP A 252 19.47 4.51 -5.28
C ASP A 252 19.62 6.01 -4.91
N MET A 253 20.62 6.33 -4.08
CA MET A 253 20.86 7.70 -3.60
C MET A 253 21.54 8.63 -4.61
N GLN A 254 21.96 8.13 -5.78
CA GLN A 254 22.66 8.94 -6.78
C GLN A 254 21.81 10.15 -7.25
N GLY A 255 20.48 9.99 -7.30
CA GLY A 255 19.54 11.06 -7.66
C GLY A 255 19.34 12.11 -6.56
N GLU A 256 19.81 11.86 -5.33
CA GLU A 256 19.63 12.74 -4.18
C GLU A 256 20.82 13.66 -3.90
N ILE A 257 21.93 13.50 -4.63
CA ILE A 257 23.14 14.33 -4.50
C ILE A 257 22.84 15.78 -4.90
N ARG A 258 23.00 16.72 -3.97
CA ARG A 258 22.71 18.15 -4.18
C ARG A 258 23.91 19.05 -3.97
N THR A 259 24.97 18.56 -3.33
CA THR A 259 26.18 19.33 -2.98
C THR A 259 27.45 18.67 -3.51
N GLU A 260 28.50 19.47 -3.73
CA GLU A 260 29.81 18.94 -4.16
C GLU A 260 30.48 18.09 -3.06
N GLU A 261 30.20 18.38 -1.78
CA GLU A 261 30.69 17.58 -0.66
C GLU A 261 30.10 16.15 -0.66
N GLU A 262 28.80 16.02 -0.89
CA GLU A 262 28.13 14.72 -1.07
C GLU A 262 28.71 13.97 -2.26
N LYS A 263 28.88 14.64 -3.39
CA LYS A 263 29.43 14.04 -4.62
C LYS A 263 30.86 13.51 -4.42
N ASN A 264 31.69 14.23 -3.68
CA ASN A 264 33.06 13.81 -3.38
C ASN A 264 33.09 12.58 -2.46
N LEU A 265 32.34 12.62 -1.35
CA LEU A 265 32.23 11.47 -0.43
C LEU A 265 31.63 10.24 -1.12
N PHE A 266 30.62 10.44 -1.96
CA PHE A 266 30.01 9.37 -2.75
C PHE A 266 31.02 8.65 -3.63
N LYS A 267 31.86 9.41 -4.35
CA LYS A 267 32.89 8.86 -5.21
C LYS A 267 33.98 8.14 -4.40
N GLU A 268 34.41 8.75 -3.30
CA GLU A 268 35.45 8.20 -2.44
C GLU A 268 35.03 6.87 -1.80
N ILE A 269 33.78 6.75 -1.34
CA ILE A 269 33.24 5.48 -0.81
C ILE A 269 33.27 4.39 -1.89
N ARG A 270 32.82 4.70 -3.12
CA ARG A 270 32.84 3.74 -4.22
C ARG A 270 34.24 3.25 -4.55
N ASP A 271 35.21 4.17 -4.57
CA ASP A 271 36.60 3.88 -4.88
C ASP A 271 37.26 3.02 -3.78
N LYS A 272 37.08 3.39 -2.50
CA LYS A 272 37.61 2.62 -1.35
C LYS A 272 37.06 1.21 -1.29
N LEU A 273 35.78 1.03 -1.58
CA LEU A 273 35.13 -0.28 -1.55
C LEU A 273 35.30 -1.09 -2.85
N LYS A 274 35.91 -0.51 -3.89
CA LYS A 274 36.07 -1.10 -5.23
C LYS A 274 34.74 -1.65 -5.77
N LEU A 275 33.66 -0.90 -5.59
CA LEU A 275 32.33 -1.32 -6.01
C LEU A 275 32.25 -1.38 -7.54
N LYS A 276 31.68 -2.46 -8.08
CA LYS A 276 31.42 -2.58 -9.51
C LYS A 276 30.38 -1.52 -9.92
N LYS A 277 30.52 -0.94 -11.11
CA LYS A 277 29.44 -0.15 -11.71
C LYS A 277 28.25 -1.09 -11.93
N ILE A 278 27.12 -0.80 -11.29
CA ILE A 278 25.91 -1.63 -11.38
C ILE A 278 25.20 -1.45 -12.73
N TYR A 279 25.52 -0.37 -13.46
CA TYR A 279 25.11 -0.17 -14.86
C TYR A 279 26.36 -0.08 -15.75
N GLN A 280 26.52 -1.05 -16.65
CA GLN A 280 27.22 -0.85 -17.91
C GLN A 280 26.24 -0.15 -18.85
N ASP A 281 26.70 0.89 -19.53
CA ASP A 281 25.99 1.49 -20.68
C ASP A 281 25.70 0.44 -21.76
#